data_AF-A0A8J6T2K1-F1
#
_entry.id   AF-A0A8J6T2K1-F1
#
_cell.length_a   1.000
_cell.length_b   1.000
_cell.length_c   1.000
_cell.angle_alpha   90.00
_cell.angle_beta   90.00
_cell.angle_gamma   90.00
#
_symmetry.space_group_name_H-M   'P 1'
#
loop_
_entity.id
_entity.type
_entity.pdbx_description
1 polymer ?
#
loop_
_entity_poly.entity_id
_entity_poly.type
_entity_poly.pdbx_seq_one_letter_code
_entity_poly.pdbx_strand_id
1 'polypeptide(L)'
;MTIVSKLKSYKALKKSFCLLLLSVMPLIMIFASSAKPVYCAEVALFWNPNTEKNVAGYRIHYGFETRKYIYDIDVGDQTSYTITGLDPGTSVFFAATAYDVYGNKSDYSEELAYLVPEVRLPTANAGPDQSARAGDLVTLDGSASVDLDYGIASYHWSQIGGPPVILSDPGKAETTLTVPEDAVESESLIFELLIVNEAGFESEDTSVITVSNRTTYEDGEGDTTDGWTIYDSKPSGATISTVYDEDLKSWVIELWGAGTKNGYRLRNRDGSKWRNRSQFVVQWRMKTDEDFKVYLDVETNSGHRYIYYKPDDSNRLGRKKYVHHGLGSHVTDGKWHTFTRCLNADLSEAQPGVRIEEVNGFLIRGNVRVDDIRLMTHLPGETVYEDAEDGKINRWHIYDDDPPGAMIENVYDEALGSRVIELSGSERSNGYSLRNEDGTKWRNSTQFTIEWRMSYSERFTIYVDVETTAGYRQFYYSAVDYDDLEDQKVLRYGLGSGTIDGRWRTFTRNLQADLEKVQPGVKILEVNEFNIRGSGRVDDIKLKGK
;
A
#
# COMPACT_ATOMS: atom_id res chain seq x y z
N MET A 1 -57.47 15.76 -49.96
CA MET A 1 -56.81 16.20 -48.72
C MET A 1 -55.36 16.48 -49.09
N THR A 2 -54.89 17.71 -48.93
CA THR A 2 -53.52 18.11 -49.27
C THR A 2 -52.55 17.47 -48.27
N ILE A 3 -51.35 17.13 -48.74
CA ILE A 3 -50.29 16.48 -47.95
C ILE A 3 -49.89 17.38 -46.78
N VAL A 4 -49.65 16.79 -45.59
CA VAL A 4 -49.09 17.48 -44.42
C VAL A 4 -47.79 18.17 -44.85
N SER A 5 -47.78 19.51 -44.85
CA SER A 5 -46.66 20.27 -45.38
C SER A 5 -45.49 20.28 -44.39
N LYS A 6 -44.67 19.23 -44.51
CA LYS A 6 -43.36 18.98 -43.85
C LYS A 6 -43.42 18.68 -42.35
N LEU A 7 -43.05 17.44 -42.01
CA LEU A 7 -42.70 17.00 -40.66
C LEU A 7 -41.28 17.50 -40.33
N LYS A 8 -41.08 17.99 -39.09
CA LYS A 8 -39.78 18.38 -38.54
C LYS A 8 -39.58 17.72 -37.18
N SER A 9 -38.33 17.50 -36.77
CA SER A 9 -37.97 17.05 -35.43
C SER A 9 -37.13 18.08 -34.67
N TYR A 10 -37.29 18.13 -33.34
CA TYR A 10 -36.42 18.87 -32.42
C TYR A 10 -35.96 17.97 -31.27
N LYS A 11 -34.72 18.15 -30.81
CA LYS A 11 -34.03 17.31 -29.81
C LYS A 11 -34.30 17.81 -28.39
N ALA A 12 -34.76 16.94 -27.51
CA ALA A 12 -34.59 17.05 -26.06
C ALA A 12 -34.16 15.67 -25.56
N LEU A 13 -32.98 15.54 -24.95
CA LEU A 13 -32.68 14.33 -24.16
C LEU A 13 -33.11 14.63 -22.73
N LYS A 14 -34.09 13.90 -22.22
CA LYS A 14 -34.41 13.84 -20.80
C LYS A 14 -34.53 12.39 -20.33
N LYS A 15 -34.06 12.16 -19.10
CA LYS A 15 -34.09 10.89 -18.37
C LYS A 15 -35.54 10.40 -18.25
N SER A 16 -35.85 9.20 -18.76
CA SER A 16 -37.17 8.57 -18.58
C SER A 16 -37.01 7.22 -17.86
N PHE A 17 -37.69 7.06 -16.72
CA PHE A 17 -37.59 5.90 -15.83
C PHE A 17 -38.77 4.96 -16.11
N CYS A 18 -38.50 3.76 -16.64
CA CYS A 18 -39.55 2.78 -16.96
C CYS A 18 -39.59 1.70 -15.87
N LEU A 19 -40.53 1.79 -14.92
CA LEU A 19 -40.75 0.77 -13.88
C LEU A 19 -41.70 -0.33 -14.38
N LEU A 20 -41.20 -1.56 -14.50
CA LEU A 20 -42.06 -2.74 -14.65
C LEU A 20 -42.50 -3.21 -13.25
N LEU A 21 -43.73 -2.87 -12.85
CA LEU A 21 -44.37 -3.37 -11.64
C LEU A 21 -44.83 -4.82 -11.85
N LEU A 22 -44.10 -5.78 -11.27
CA LEU A 22 -44.62 -7.11 -10.98
C LEU A 22 -44.79 -7.23 -9.46
N SER A 23 -46.04 -7.16 -9.00
CA SER A 23 -46.40 -7.48 -7.62
C SER A 23 -46.15 -8.96 -7.35
N VAL A 24 -45.42 -9.30 -6.30
CA VAL A 24 -45.79 -10.15 -5.13
C VAL A 24 -44.53 -10.31 -4.26
N MET A 25 -44.63 -10.03 -2.95
CA MET A 25 -43.59 -10.25 -1.91
C MET A 25 -43.86 -11.57 -1.14
N PRO A 26 -42.96 -12.15 -0.29
CA PRO A 26 -41.73 -11.55 0.27
C PRO A 26 -40.46 -12.45 0.35
N LEU A 27 -39.35 -11.75 0.63
CA LEU A 27 -38.13 -12.22 1.33
C LEU A 27 -37.19 -13.22 0.62
N ILE A 28 -36.43 -12.72 -0.35
CA ILE A 28 -35.13 -13.29 -0.74
C ILE A 28 -34.12 -12.14 -0.73
N MET A 29 -32.98 -12.36 -0.08
CA MET A 29 -31.77 -11.53 -0.18
C MET A 29 -31.35 -11.55 -1.66
N ILE A 30 -31.79 -10.56 -2.43
CA ILE A 30 -31.46 -10.43 -3.84
C ILE A 30 -30.06 -9.80 -3.89
N PHE A 31 -29.08 -10.56 -4.38
CA PHE A 31 -27.96 -9.99 -5.11
C PHE A 31 -28.55 -8.99 -6.10
N ALA A 32 -28.43 -7.70 -5.84
CA ALA A 32 -28.78 -6.67 -6.79
C ALA A 32 -27.80 -6.80 -7.96
N SER A 33 -28.10 -7.68 -8.91
CA SER A 33 -27.55 -7.58 -10.25
C SER A 33 -27.91 -6.18 -10.72
N SER A 34 -26.92 -5.31 -10.90
CA SER A 34 -27.11 -3.98 -11.44
C SER A 34 -27.89 -4.11 -12.74
N ALA A 35 -29.18 -3.78 -12.70
CA ALA A 35 -29.98 -3.67 -13.91
C ALA A 35 -29.33 -2.53 -14.69
N LYS A 36 -28.64 -2.86 -15.78
CA LYS A 36 -28.04 -1.85 -16.67
C LYS A 36 -29.16 -0.88 -17.05
N PRO A 37 -29.00 0.45 -16.87
CA PRO A 37 -29.99 1.40 -17.33
C PRO A 37 -30.21 1.17 -18.83
N VAL A 38 -31.46 0.87 -19.22
CA VAL A 38 -31.85 0.78 -20.62
C VAL A 38 -32.13 2.20 -21.09
N TYR A 39 -31.28 2.69 -22.00
CA TYR A 39 -31.40 4.03 -22.56
C TYR A 39 -32.53 4.07 -23.58
N CYS A 40 -33.40 5.05 -23.46
CA CYS A 40 -34.47 5.31 -24.41
C CYS A 40 -34.50 6.80 -24.69
N ALA A 41 -34.13 7.19 -25.92
CA ALA A 41 -34.21 8.55 -26.39
C ALA A 41 -35.66 8.96 -26.68
N GLU A 42 -35.90 10.27 -26.74
CA GLU A 42 -37.17 10.85 -27.18
C GLU A 42 -36.98 11.80 -28.37
N VAL A 43 -38.00 11.88 -29.22
CA VAL A 43 -38.03 12.74 -30.41
C VAL A 43 -39.35 13.49 -30.44
N ALA A 44 -39.28 14.81 -30.36
CA ALA A 44 -40.44 15.68 -30.53
C ALA A 44 -40.62 16.00 -32.03
N LEU A 45 -41.76 15.59 -32.58
CA LEU A 45 -42.19 15.83 -33.95
C LEU A 45 -43.15 17.00 -34.01
N PHE A 46 -43.04 17.82 -35.07
CA PHE A 46 -43.90 18.97 -35.32
C PHE A 46 -44.27 19.03 -36.80
N TRP A 47 -45.51 19.42 -37.11
CA TRP A 47 -45.96 19.64 -38.47
C TRP A 47 -46.89 20.85 -38.57
N ASN A 48 -46.97 21.43 -39.77
CA ASN A 48 -47.91 22.52 -40.01
C ASN A 48 -49.33 21.95 -40.14
N PRO A 49 -50.34 22.60 -39.54
CA PRO A 49 -51.72 22.20 -39.72
C PRO A 49 -52.16 22.36 -41.18
N ASN A 50 -52.98 21.43 -41.64
CA ASN A 50 -53.70 21.50 -42.90
C ASN A 50 -54.67 22.71 -42.94
N THR A 51 -54.89 23.28 -44.13
CA THR A 51 -55.78 24.46 -44.31
C THR A 51 -57.23 24.08 -44.61
N GLU A 52 -57.50 22.81 -44.90
CA GLU A 52 -58.84 22.31 -45.15
C GLU A 52 -59.71 22.30 -43.88
N LYS A 53 -60.96 22.74 -44.00
CA LYS A 53 -61.88 22.89 -42.87
C LYS A 53 -62.40 21.55 -42.29
N ASN A 54 -62.22 20.45 -43.01
CA ASN A 54 -62.75 19.14 -42.63
C ASN A 54 -61.71 18.21 -41.98
N VAL A 55 -60.48 18.66 -41.74
CA VAL A 55 -59.46 17.86 -41.04
C VAL A 55 -59.89 17.63 -39.59
N ALA A 56 -60.04 16.36 -39.20
CA ALA A 56 -60.42 15.94 -37.86
C ALA A 56 -59.22 15.60 -36.98
N GLY A 57 -58.10 15.17 -37.58
CA GLY A 57 -56.86 14.92 -36.84
C GLY A 57 -55.74 14.34 -37.69
N TYR A 58 -54.70 13.88 -37.01
CA TYR A 58 -53.48 13.33 -37.60
C TYR A 58 -53.12 11.98 -36.98
N ARG A 59 -52.38 11.18 -37.74
CA ARG A 59 -51.70 9.98 -37.27
C ARG A 59 -50.22 10.05 -37.57
N ILE A 60 -49.39 9.62 -36.63
CA ILE A 60 -47.95 9.46 -36.77
C ILE A 60 -47.63 7.99 -36.96
N HIS A 61 -46.86 7.72 -38.02
CA HIS A 61 -46.43 6.40 -38.42
C HIS A 61 -44.92 6.33 -38.32
N TYR A 62 -44.37 5.28 -37.72
CA TYR A 62 -42.94 5.10 -37.69
C TYR A 62 -42.47 3.65 -37.70
N GLY A 63 -41.22 3.47 -38.12
CA GLY A 63 -40.53 2.19 -38.15
C GLY A 63 -39.03 2.35 -38.37
N PHE A 64 -38.33 1.23 -38.52
CA PHE A 64 -36.87 1.18 -38.58
C PHE A 64 -36.33 0.89 -40.00
N GLU A 65 -37.22 0.84 -40.98
CA GLU A 65 -36.91 0.74 -42.41
C GLU A 65 -37.74 1.77 -43.19
N THR A 66 -37.16 2.31 -44.26
CA THR A 66 -37.85 3.29 -45.12
C THR A 66 -39.19 2.74 -45.63
N ARG A 67 -40.24 3.53 -45.44
CA ARG A 67 -41.64 3.29 -45.82
C ARG A 67 -42.26 2.02 -45.25
N LYS A 68 -41.68 1.46 -44.18
CA LYS A 68 -42.23 0.35 -43.41
C LYS A 68 -42.50 0.77 -41.98
N TYR A 69 -43.72 1.23 -41.75
CA TYR A 69 -44.16 1.66 -40.44
C TYR A 69 -44.82 0.49 -39.69
N ILE A 70 -44.32 0.20 -38.50
CA ILE A 70 -44.85 -0.86 -37.63
C ILE A 70 -45.60 -0.30 -36.42
N TYR A 71 -45.47 1.00 -36.19
CA TYR A 71 -46.18 1.76 -35.17
C TYR A 71 -47.06 2.83 -35.83
N ASP A 72 -48.31 2.95 -35.39
CA ASP A 72 -49.32 3.92 -35.82
C ASP A 72 -49.95 4.53 -34.56
N ILE A 73 -49.83 5.86 -34.42
CA ILE A 73 -50.30 6.61 -33.25
C ILE A 73 -51.29 7.67 -33.72
N ASP A 74 -52.51 7.65 -33.17
CA ASP A 74 -53.49 8.72 -33.36
C ASP A 74 -53.22 9.86 -32.39
N VAL A 75 -52.95 11.04 -32.93
CA VAL A 75 -52.58 12.24 -32.15
C VAL A 75 -53.69 13.29 -32.18
N GLY A 76 -54.85 12.97 -32.76
CA GLY A 76 -55.99 13.89 -32.85
C GLY A 76 -55.65 15.18 -33.58
N ASP A 77 -56.15 16.31 -33.10
CA ASP A 77 -55.97 17.63 -33.68
C ASP A 77 -54.62 18.29 -33.35
N GLN A 78 -53.75 17.59 -32.62
CA GLN A 78 -52.43 18.11 -32.25
C GLN A 78 -51.55 18.27 -33.48
N THR A 79 -50.62 19.22 -33.42
CA THR A 79 -49.60 19.47 -34.46
C THR A 79 -48.18 19.17 -33.97
N SER A 80 -48.09 18.48 -32.83
CA SER A 80 -46.85 18.00 -32.26
C SER A 80 -47.05 16.70 -31.49
N TYR A 81 -46.04 15.84 -31.47
CA TYR A 81 -46.05 14.61 -30.67
C TYR A 81 -44.63 14.17 -30.29
N THR A 82 -44.44 13.71 -29.06
CA THR A 82 -43.15 13.19 -28.59
C THR A 82 -43.17 11.67 -28.56
N ILE A 83 -42.27 11.05 -29.30
CA ILE A 83 -42.03 9.61 -29.27
C ILE A 83 -40.89 9.35 -28.30
N THR A 84 -41.16 8.61 -27.24
CA THR A 84 -40.18 8.13 -26.26
C THR A 84 -39.83 6.67 -26.54
N GLY A 85 -38.74 6.16 -25.98
CA GLY A 85 -38.47 4.72 -26.06
C GLY A 85 -37.58 4.31 -27.24
N LEU A 86 -36.85 5.24 -27.85
CA LEU A 86 -36.05 4.95 -29.05
C LEU A 86 -34.62 4.53 -28.69
N ASP A 87 -34.14 3.46 -29.32
CA ASP A 87 -32.79 2.97 -29.10
C ASP A 87 -31.73 3.91 -29.72
N PRO A 88 -30.72 4.37 -28.96
CA PRO A 88 -29.60 5.14 -29.47
C PRO A 88 -28.90 4.48 -30.66
N GLY A 89 -28.39 5.27 -31.61
CA GLY A 89 -27.71 4.78 -32.82
C GLY A 89 -28.65 4.21 -33.89
N THR A 90 -29.95 4.10 -33.62
CA THR A 90 -30.92 3.53 -34.56
C THR A 90 -31.49 4.60 -35.50
N SER A 91 -31.64 4.27 -36.78
CA SER A 91 -32.38 5.11 -37.72
C SER A 91 -33.87 4.83 -37.64
N VAL A 92 -34.66 5.87 -37.41
CA VAL A 92 -36.13 5.82 -37.31
C VAL A 92 -36.72 6.68 -38.42
N PHE A 93 -37.72 6.15 -39.09
CA PHE A 93 -38.40 6.80 -40.20
C PHE A 93 -39.82 7.17 -39.78
N PHE A 94 -40.17 8.45 -39.89
CA PHE A 94 -41.47 8.99 -39.49
C PHE A 94 -42.25 9.51 -40.69
N ALA A 95 -43.56 9.29 -40.72
CA ALA A 95 -44.48 9.95 -41.62
C ALA A 95 -45.80 10.28 -40.91
N ALA A 96 -46.51 11.29 -41.40
CA ALA A 96 -47.81 11.69 -40.88
C ALA A 96 -48.90 11.53 -41.94
N THR A 97 -50.12 11.18 -41.52
CA THR A 97 -51.32 11.25 -42.37
C THR A 97 -52.37 12.09 -41.66
N ALA A 98 -53.09 12.94 -42.38
CA ALA A 98 -54.28 13.60 -41.87
C ALA A 98 -55.51 12.72 -42.11
N TYR A 99 -56.55 12.84 -41.28
CA TYR A 99 -57.86 12.26 -41.54
C TYR A 99 -58.98 13.27 -41.34
N ASP A 100 -60.04 13.16 -42.15
CA ASP A 100 -61.21 14.04 -42.05
C ASP A 100 -62.27 13.51 -41.07
N VAL A 101 -63.33 14.28 -40.85
CA VAL A 101 -64.45 13.90 -39.96
C VAL A 101 -65.22 12.65 -40.42
N TYR A 102 -64.97 12.17 -41.65
CA TYR A 102 -65.54 10.95 -42.22
C TYR A 102 -64.55 9.77 -42.21
N GLY A 103 -63.34 9.97 -41.67
CA GLY A 103 -62.29 8.95 -41.58
C GLY A 103 -61.47 8.76 -42.86
N ASN A 104 -61.63 9.60 -43.88
CA ASN A 104 -60.81 9.54 -45.09
C ASN A 104 -59.40 10.01 -44.76
N LYS A 105 -58.39 9.20 -45.12
CA LYS A 105 -56.98 9.50 -44.88
C LYS A 105 -56.32 10.19 -46.07
N SER A 106 -55.41 11.11 -45.81
CA SER A 106 -54.49 11.64 -46.83
C SER A 106 -53.44 10.58 -47.23
N ASP A 107 -52.69 10.88 -48.29
CA ASP A 107 -51.39 10.25 -48.51
C ASP A 107 -50.45 10.56 -47.33
N TYR A 108 -49.38 9.76 -47.18
CA TYR A 108 -48.31 10.03 -46.24
C TYR A 108 -47.64 11.38 -46.55
N SER A 109 -47.18 12.07 -45.50
CA SER A 109 -46.20 13.13 -45.62
C SER A 109 -44.92 12.62 -46.27
N GLU A 110 -44.03 13.55 -46.64
CA GLU A 110 -42.63 13.19 -46.84
C GLU A 110 -42.09 12.46 -45.60
N GLU A 111 -41.27 11.44 -45.85
CA GLU A 111 -40.66 10.64 -44.79
C GLU A 111 -39.52 11.43 -44.15
N LEU A 112 -39.51 11.47 -42.83
CA LEU A 112 -38.44 12.03 -42.02
C LEU A 112 -37.56 10.88 -41.52
N ALA A 113 -36.35 10.75 -42.07
CA ALA A 113 -35.32 9.89 -41.51
C ALA A 113 -34.61 10.61 -40.36
N TYR A 114 -34.55 9.97 -39.20
CA TYR A 114 -33.89 10.49 -38.01
C TYR A 114 -32.95 9.42 -37.44
N LEU A 115 -31.67 9.76 -37.34
CA LEU A 115 -30.70 8.95 -36.61
C LEU A 115 -30.74 9.36 -35.14
N VAL A 116 -31.14 8.43 -34.26
CA VAL A 116 -31.10 8.66 -32.82
C VAL A 116 -29.62 8.81 -32.40
N PRO A 117 -29.21 9.92 -31.77
CA PRO A 117 -27.83 10.11 -31.34
C PRO A 117 -27.38 8.99 -30.40
N GLU A 118 -26.16 8.49 -30.59
CA GLU A 118 -25.51 7.64 -29.59
C GLU A 118 -25.25 8.43 -28.30
N VAL A 119 -25.32 7.74 -27.17
CA VAL A 119 -24.96 8.27 -25.85
C VAL A 119 -23.70 7.54 -25.42
N ARG A 120 -22.61 8.29 -25.21
CA ARG A 120 -21.38 7.75 -24.63
C ARG A 120 -21.44 7.98 -23.12
N LEU A 121 -21.15 6.93 -22.36
CA LEU A 121 -21.07 7.05 -20.91
C LEU A 121 -19.76 7.75 -20.54
N PRO A 122 -19.72 8.44 -19.38
CA PRO A 122 -18.46 8.88 -18.82
C PRO A 122 -17.55 7.67 -18.58
N THR A 123 -16.24 7.89 -18.63
CA THR A 123 -15.22 6.90 -18.29
C THR A 123 -14.42 7.43 -17.12
N ALA A 124 -14.59 6.82 -15.95
CA ALA A 124 -13.74 7.06 -14.79
C ALA A 124 -12.33 6.54 -15.06
N ASN A 125 -11.34 7.26 -14.53
CA ASN A 125 -9.95 6.85 -14.49
C ASN A 125 -9.40 7.29 -13.14
N ALA A 126 -9.17 6.34 -12.24
CA ALA A 126 -8.67 6.56 -10.89
C ALA A 126 -7.14 6.75 -10.83
N GLY A 127 -6.46 6.72 -11.98
CA GLY A 127 -5.01 6.69 -12.07
C GLY A 127 -4.43 5.29 -11.85
N PRO A 128 -3.11 5.12 -12.00
CA PRO A 128 -2.46 3.84 -11.76
C PRO A 128 -2.47 3.44 -10.28
N ASP A 129 -2.30 2.15 -10.02
CA ASP A 129 -1.96 1.66 -8.69
C ASP A 129 -0.62 2.25 -8.22
N GLN A 130 -0.51 2.50 -6.93
CA GLN A 130 0.62 3.19 -6.32
C GLN A 130 1.29 2.31 -5.27
N SER A 131 2.57 2.59 -5.00
CA SER A 131 3.25 2.10 -3.81
C SER A 131 3.73 3.27 -2.98
N ALA A 132 3.50 3.18 -1.67
CA ALA A 132 3.82 4.24 -0.73
C ALA A 132 4.24 3.62 0.61
N ARG A 133 4.95 4.39 1.43
CA ARG A 133 5.33 3.96 2.78
C ARG A 133 4.28 4.40 3.79
N ALA A 134 4.32 3.79 4.96
CA ALA A 134 3.74 4.36 6.16
C ALA A 134 4.20 5.82 6.35
N GLY A 135 3.25 6.72 6.62
CA GLY A 135 3.47 8.16 6.78
C GLY A 135 3.59 8.98 5.48
N ASP A 136 3.68 8.35 4.31
CA ASP A 136 3.78 9.10 3.04
C ASP A 136 2.47 9.83 2.73
N LEU A 137 2.58 11.05 2.19
CA LEU A 137 1.46 11.76 1.59
C LEU A 137 1.28 11.28 0.15
N VAL A 138 0.15 10.64 -0.14
CA VAL A 138 -0.20 10.10 -1.46
C VAL A 138 -1.31 10.94 -2.09
N THR A 139 -1.24 11.15 -3.40
CA THR A 139 -2.28 11.82 -4.19
C THR A 139 -3.01 10.78 -5.04
N LEU A 140 -4.33 10.73 -4.94
CA LEU A 140 -5.21 10.03 -5.89
C LEU A 140 -5.64 11.05 -6.96
N ASP A 141 -5.46 10.70 -8.24
CA ASP A 141 -5.68 11.62 -9.37
C ASP A 141 -6.66 11.04 -10.38
N GLY A 142 -7.88 11.55 -10.32
CA GLY A 142 -8.99 11.22 -11.20
C GLY A 142 -9.10 12.11 -12.44
N SER A 143 -8.18 13.05 -12.64
CA SER A 143 -8.29 14.12 -13.65
C SER A 143 -8.28 13.61 -15.09
N ALA A 144 -7.77 12.40 -15.32
CA ALA A 144 -7.79 11.71 -16.62
C ALA A 144 -9.18 11.12 -16.97
N SER A 145 -10.14 11.20 -16.06
CA SER A 145 -11.54 10.84 -16.33
C SER A 145 -12.12 11.71 -17.45
N VAL A 146 -12.98 11.13 -18.29
CA VAL A 146 -13.49 11.81 -19.49
C VAL A 146 -14.97 11.54 -19.75
N ASP A 147 -15.68 12.58 -20.17
CA ASP A 147 -16.98 12.48 -20.82
C ASP A 147 -16.97 13.34 -22.09
N LEU A 148 -17.32 12.75 -23.23
CA LEU A 148 -17.21 13.40 -24.54
C LEU A 148 -18.52 14.07 -25.02
N ASP A 149 -19.60 13.94 -24.27
CA ASP A 149 -20.94 14.39 -24.67
C ASP A 149 -21.50 15.50 -23.76
N TYR A 150 -21.38 15.33 -22.44
CA TYR A 150 -22.02 16.14 -21.41
C TYR A 150 -21.02 16.80 -20.44
N GLY A 151 -19.78 16.32 -20.37
CA GLY A 151 -18.78 16.79 -19.41
C GLY A 151 -19.03 16.26 -17.99
N ILE A 152 -18.00 16.28 -17.15
CA ILE A 152 -18.06 15.74 -15.78
C ILE A 152 -18.59 16.80 -14.81
N ALA A 153 -19.66 16.47 -14.08
CA ALA A 153 -20.28 17.33 -13.09
C ALA A 153 -19.68 17.16 -11.69
N SER A 154 -19.31 15.93 -11.30
CA SER A 154 -18.74 15.66 -9.98
C SER A 154 -17.80 14.44 -9.94
N TYR A 155 -16.90 14.47 -8.95
CA TYR A 155 -16.03 13.38 -8.54
C TYR A 155 -16.38 12.97 -7.11
N HIS A 156 -16.25 11.70 -6.80
CA HIS A 156 -16.42 11.17 -5.45
C HIS A 156 -15.45 10.02 -5.20
N TRP A 157 -14.49 10.24 -4.33
CA TRP A 157 -13.56 9.22 -3.85
C TRP A 157 -14.10 8.56 -2.58
N SER A 158 -14.09 7.24 -2.56
CA SER A 158 -14.41 6.45 -1.36
C SER A 158 -13.34 5.38 -1.12
N GLN A 159 -13.05 5.11 0.15
CA GLN A 159 -12.22 3.97 0.51
C GLN A 159 -13.10 2.74 0.69
N ILE A 160 -12.75 1.66 0.00
CA ILE A 160 -13.51 0.40 -0.02
C ILE A 160 -12.72 -0.79 0.56
N GLY A 161 -11.45 -0.60 0.92
CA GLY A 161 -10.62 -1.63 1.57
C GLY A 161 -9.37 -1.08 2.26
N GLY A 162 -8.85 -1.86 3.21
CA GLY A 162 -7.67 -1.53 4.01
C GLY A 162 -7.98 -0.70 5.27
N PRO A 163 -6.95 -0.31 6.04
CA PRO A 163 -7.07 0.55 7.22
C PRO A 163 -7.71 1.90 6.89
N PRO A 164 -8.63 2.42 7.73
CA PRO A 164 -9.32 3.66 7.44
C PRO A 164 -8.37 4.86 7.36
N VAL A 165 -8.46 5.65 6.29
CA VAL A 165 -7.72 6.91 6.11
C VAL A 165 -8.67 8.09 5.93
N ILE A 166 -8.14 9.31 6.12
CA ILE A 166 -8.86 10.55 5.88
C ILE A 166 -8.39 11.14 4.54
N LEU A 167 -9.31 11.27 3.58
CA LEU A 167 -9.08 12.01 2.34
C LEU A 167 -9.23 13.51 2.58
N SER A 168 -8.34 14.33 2.00
CA SER A 168 -8.32 15.79 2.21
C SER A 168 -9.53 16.50 1.60
N ASP A 169 -9.95 16.10 0.40
CA ASP A 169 -11.19 16.55 -0.27
C ASP A 169 -11.69 15.46 -1.23
N PRO A 170 -12.55 14.54 -0.80
CA PRO A 170 -13.00 13.42 -1.64
C PRO A 170 -13.92 13.85 -2.81
N GLY A 171 -14.34 15.12 -2.87
CA GLY A 171 -15.21 15.65 -3.93
C GLY A 171 -14.47 16.21 -5.15
N LYS A 172 -13.14 16.13 -5.17
CA LYS A 172 -12.27 16.68 -6.22
C LYS A 172 -11.70 15.59 -7.12
N ALA A 173 -11.31 15.98 -8.33
CA ALA A 173 -10.58 15.10 -9.23
C ALA A 173 -9.28 14.60 -8.58
N GLU A 174 -8.52 15.50 -7.97
CA GLU A 174 -7.32 15.19 -7.18
C GLU A 174 -7.63 15.31 -5.68
N THR A 175 -7.24 14.29 -4.91
CA THR A 175 -7.35 14.29 -3.45
C THR A 175 -6.12 13.65 -2.83
N THR A 176 -5.83 13.96 -1.56
CA THR A 176 -4.64 13.43 -0.88
C THR A 176 -4.98 12.71 0.41
N LEU A 177 -4.13 11.78 0.80
CA LEU A 177 -4.18 11.05 2.06
C LEU A 177 -2.78 10.82 2.60
N THR A 178 -2.68 10.65 3.91
CA THR A 178 -1.45 10.17 4.54
C THR A 178 -1.63 8.68 4.82
N VAL A 179 -0.71 7.85 4.33
CA VAL A 179 -0.69 6.42 4.65
C VAL A 179 -0.49 6.28 6.16
N PRO A 180 -1.27 5.45 6.86
CA PRO A 180 -1.11 5.29 8.31
C PRO A 180 0.33 4.90 8.67
N GLU A 181 0.86 5.50 9.73
CA GLU A 181 2.22 5.23 10.22
C GLU A 181 2.38 3.77 10.69
N ASP A 182 1.28 3.11 11.02
CA ASP A 182 1.17 1.71 11.47
C ASP A 182 0.81 0.73 10.35
N ALA A 183 0.76 1.20 9.09
CA ALA A 183 0.42 0.34 7.96
C ALA A 183 1.50 -0.73 7.74
N VAL A 184 1.09 -1.98 7.58
CA VAL A 184 2.00 -3.14 7.50
C VAL A 184 2.41 -3.40 6.06
N GLU A 185 3.59 -4.02 5.84
CA GLU A 185 4.05 -4.39 4.51
C GLU A 185 3.01 -5.18 3.72
N SER A 186 2.85 -4.85 2.44
CA SER A 186 1.90 -5.49 1.50
C SER A 186 0.43 -5.28 1.87
N GLU A 187 0.13 -4.50 2.91
CA GLU A 187 -1.23 -4.02 3.15
C GLU A 187 -1.67 -3.11 2.00
N SER A 188 -2.94 -3.21 1.62
CA SER A 188 -3.50 -2.47 0.49
C SER A 188 -4.61 -1.54 0.97
N LEU A 189 -4.50 -0.27 0.62
CA LEU A 189 -5.60 0.70 0.71
C LEU A 189 -6.28 0.75 -0.66
N ILE A 190 -7.57 0.43 -0.71
CA ILE A 190 -8.32 0.33 -1.97
C ILE A 190 -9.31 1.49 -2.04
N PHE A 191 -9.24 2.28 -3.11
CA PHE A 191 -10.10 3.42 -3.35
C PHE A 191 -10.91 3.24 -4.63
N GLU A 192 -12.15 3.70 -4.59
CA GLU A 192 -13.05 3.79 -5.73
C GLU A 192 -13.30 5.26 -6.05
N LEU A 193 -13.12 5.62 -7.32
CA LEU A 193 -13.53 6.88 -7.89
C LEU A 193 -14.87 6.70 -8.61
N LEU A 194 -15.91 7.39 -8.15
CA LEU A 194 -17.17 7.57 -8.85
C LEU A 194 -17.20 8.94 -9.51
N ILE A 195 -17.45 9.00 -10.82
CA ILE A 195 -17.74 10.26 -11.54
C ILE A 195 -19.19 10.30 -11.99
N VAL A 196 -19.77 11.49 -11.98
CA VAL A 196 -21.11 11.76 -12.53
C VAL A 196 -20.99 12.86 -13.58
N ASN A 197 -21.58 12.65 -14.76
CA ASN A 197 -21.61 13.67 -15.82
C ASN A 197 -22.80 14.63 -15.67
N GLU A 198 -22.86 15.70 -16.46
CA GLU A 198 -23.95 16.71 -16.39
C GLU A 198 -25.35 16.16 -16.77
N ALA A 199 -25.40 14.99 -17.42
CA ALA A 199 -26.65 14.27 -17.68
C ALA A 199 -27.05 13.30 -16.55
N GLY A 200 -26.21 13.16 -15.51
CA GLY A 200 -26.41 12.26 -14.38
C GLY A 200 -26.09 10.80 -14.67
N PHE A 201 -25.19 10.52 -15.62
CA PHE A 201 -24.59 9.20 -15.84
C PHE A 201 -23.37 9.00 -14.96
N GLU A 202 -23.19 7.78 -14.50
CA GLU A 202 -22.18 7.38 -13.53
C GLU A 202 -21.15 6.43 -14.16
N SER A 203 -19.91 6.51 -13.70
CA SER A 203 -18.83 5.57 -14.01
C SER A 203 -17.89 5.46 -12.82
N GLU A 204 -17.36 4.27 -12.59
CA GLU A 204 -16.49 3.94 -11.47
C GLU A 204 -15.16 3.37 -11.97
N ASP A 205 -14.09 3.62 -11.23
CA ASP A 205 -12.78 3.00 -11.39
C ASP A 205 -12.07 2.87 -10.04
N THR A 206 -11.08 1.99 -9.92
CA THR A 206 -10.38 1.73 -8.65
C THR A 206 -8.89 2.01 -8.74
N SER A 207 -8.31 2.50 -7.63
CA SER A 207 -6.86 2.62 -7.45
C SER A 207 -6.44 1.95 -6.14
N VAL A 208 -5.37 1.17 -6.18
CA VAL A 208 -4.81 0.48 -5.02
C VAL A 208 -3.49 1.13 -4.61
N ILE A 209 -3.35 1.45 -3.33
CA ILE A 209 -2.07 1.83 -2.73
C ILE A 209 -1.53 0.63 -1.96
N THR A 210 -0.39 0.08 -2.39
CA THR A 210 0.32 -1.00 -1.69
C THR A 210 1.38 -0.42 -0.78
N VAL A 211 1.30 -0.72 0.52
CA VAL A 211 2.24 -0.28 1.54
C VAL A 211 3.56 -1.03 1.38
N SER A 212 4.66 -0.30 1.22
CA SER A 212 6.01 -0.87 1.04
C SER A 212 6.89 -0.67 2.27
N ASN A 213 7.49 -1.76 2.75
CA ASN A 213 8.52 -1.72 3.79
C ASN A 213 9.90 -1.32 3.26
N ARG A 214 10.06 -1.21 1.94
CA ARG A 214 11.33 -0.98 1.24
C ARG A 214 11.19 0.21 0.32
N THR A 215 12.22 1.04 0.31
CA THR A 215 12.42 2.01 -0.77
C THR A 215 13.74 1.79 -1.42
N THR A 216 13.70 1.63 -2.74
CA THR A 216 14.89 1.70 -3.57
C THR A 216 15.10 3.16 -4.00
N TYR A 217 16.26 3.70 -3.65
CA TYR A 217 16.69 5.05 -4.06
C TYR A 217 17.58 5.01 -5.29
N GLU A 218 18.18 3.87 -5.58
CA GLU A 218 19.00 3.60 -6.75
C GLU A 218 18.98 2.10 -7.03
N ASP A 219 18.65 1.70 -8.25
CA ASP A 219 18.66 0.33 -8.76
C ASP A 219 19.50 0.17 -10.04
N GLY A 220 20.18 1.22 -10.47
CA GLY A 220 21.04 1.24 -11.65
C GLY A 220 20.30 1.17 -12.98
N GLU A 221 18.99 0.92 -12.97
CA GLU A 221 18.20 0.64 -14.17
C GLU A 221 17.66 1.92 -14.81
N GLY A 222 17.57 1.94 -16.14
CA GLY A 222 16.93 3.02 -16.88
C GLY A 222 17.85 4.11 -17.46
N ASP A 223 19.16 3.86 -17.55
CA ASP A 223 20.13 4.77 -18.19
C ASP A 223 20.16 6.21 -17.61
N THR A 224 19.78 6.38 -16.33
CA THR A 224 19.85 7.68 -15.65
C THR A 224 20.79 7.65 -14.45
N THR A 225 21.32 8.82 -14.09
CA THR A 225 22.09 9.05 -12.85
C THR A 225 21.31 9.95 -11.91
N ASP A 226 19.97 9.89 -11.99
CA ASP A 226 19.07 10.79 -11.29
C ASP A 226 19.30 10.73 -9.77
N GLY A 227 19.30 11.91 -9.11
CA GLY A 227 19.56 12.03 -7.68
C GLY A 227 21.05 11.98 -7.27
N TRP A 228 21.96 11.56 -8.15
CA TRP A 228 23.40 11.60 -7.88
C TRP A 228 24.02 12.97 -8.16
N THR A 229 24.92 13.39 -7.26
CA THR A 229 25.70 14.62 -7.39
C THR A 229 27.13 14.42 -6.93
N ILE A 230 28.09 15.01 -7.64
CA ILE A 230 29.49 15.10 -7.19
C ILE A 230 29.60 16.28 -6.23
N TYR A 231 29.66 16.02 -4.93
CA TYR A 231 29.78 17.09 -3.93
C TYR A 231 31.24 17.47 -3.62
N ASP A 232 32.19 16.59 -3.95
CA ASP A 232 33.63 16.88 -3.86
C ASP A 232 34.37 16.37 -5.11
N SER A 233 34.62 17.28 -6.04
CA SER A 233 35.26 17.01 -7.32
C SER A 233 36.77 17.29 -7.30
N LYS A 234 37.41 17.36 -6.13
CA LYS A 234 38.86 17.61 -6.02
C LYS A 234 39.64 16.33 -5.66
N PRO A 235 40.69 15.97 -6.43
CA PRO A 235 41.11 16.57 -7.71
C PRO A 235 40.07 16.33 -8.81
N SER A 236 40.12 17.16 -9.86
CA SER A 236 39.20 17.10 -11.01
C SER A 236 39.24 15.75 -11.72
N GLY A 237 38.14 15.38 -12.38
CA GLY A 237 38.02 14.13 -13.13
C GLY A 237 36.99 13.15 -12.56
N ALA A 238 36.26 13.53 -11.51
CA ALA A 238 35.15 12.74 -10.98
C ALA A 238 33.99 12.66 -11.99
N THR A 239 33.42 11.46 -12.17
CA THR A 239 32.29 11.18 -13.06
C THR A 239 31.28 10.26 -12.39
N ILE A 240 30.05 10.30 -12.90
CA ILE A 240 28.94 9.41 -12.54
C ILE A 240 28.33 8.94 -13.85
N SER A 241 28.20 7.63 -14.04
CA SER A 241 27.67 7.04 -15.28
C SER A 241 26.94 5.74 -14.99
N THR A 242 25.96 5.40 -15.83
CA THR A 242 25.38 4.06 -15.87
C THR A 242 26.27 3.15 -16.72
N VAL A 243 26.51 1.93 -16.25
CA VAL A 243 27.27 0.91 -16.97
C VAL A 243 26.59 -0.44 -16.82
N TYR A 244 26.58 -1.25 -17.89
CA TYR A 244 26.12 -2.64 -17.78
C TYR A 244 27.23 -3.49 -17.16
N ASP A 245 26.96 -4.12 -16.02
CA ASP A 245 27.91 -5.02 -15.35
C ASP A 245 27.64 -6.47 -15.72
N GLU A 246 28.61 -7.09 -16.40
CA GLU A 246 28.48 -8.47 -16.90
C GLU A 246 28.43 -9.53 -15.80
N ASP A 247 28.93 -9.26 -14.60
CA ASP A 247 28.89 -10.22 -13.49
C ASP A 247 27.51 -10.21 -12.82
N LEU A 248 26.92 -9.01 -12.67
CA LEU A 248 25.60 -8.84 -12.07
C LEU A 248 24.44 -9.04 -13.07
N LYS A 249 24.73 -8.95 -14.37
CA LYS A 249 23.74 -8.92 -15.47
C LYS A 249 22.69 -7.82 -15.30
N SER A 250 23.12 -6.68 -14.75
CA SER A 250 22.29 -5.49 -14.45
C SER A 250 22.99 -4.23 -14.91
N TRP A 251 22.23 -3.16 -15.13
CA TRP A 251 22.79 -1.81 -15.19
C TRP A 251 23.09 -1.34 -13.77
N VAL A 252 24.21 -0.63 -13.60
CA VAL A 252 24.68 -0.16 -12.29
C VAL A 252 25.24 1.25 -12.39
N ILE A 253 25.36 1.93 -11.26
CA ILE A 253 26.03 3.23 -11.19
C ILE A 253 27.53 3.03 -10.99
N GLU A 254 28.32 3.58 -11.90
CA GLU A 254 29.77 3.70 -11.77
C GLU A 254 30.15 5.11 -11.29
N LEU A 255 30.86 5.15 -10.17
CA LEU A 255 31.45 6.34 -9.60
C LEU A 255 32.97 6.27 -9.78
N TRP A 256 33.54 7.22 -10.50
CA TRP A 256 34.94 7.14 -10.92
C TRP A 256 35.68 8.47 -10.77
N GLY A 257 36.91 8.43 -10.26
CA GLY A 257 37.78 9.59 -10.08
C GLY A 257 39.09 9.23 -9.39
N ALA A 258 39.54 10.08 -8.46
CA ALA A 258 40.74 9.89 -7.65
C ALA A 258 40.46 9.19 -6.31
N GLY A 259 39.71 8.09 -6.35
CA GLY A 259 39.39 7.25 -5.19
C GLY A 259 38.67 8.02 -4.08
N THR A 260 39.07 7.78 -2.82
CA THR A 260 38.43 8.41 -1.63
C THR A 260 38.57 9.92 -1.53
N LYS A 261 39.37 10.57 -2.42
CA LYS A 261 39.44 12.03 -2.47
C LYS A 261 38.16 12.63 -3.05
N ASN A 262 37.55 11.98 -4.05
CA ASN A 262 36.30 12.43 -4.61
C ASN A 262 35.09 11.95 -3.78
N GLY A 263 34.00 12.70 -3.87
CA GLY A 263 32.79 12.46 -3.10
C GLY A 263 31.53 12.60 -3.94
N TYR A 264 30.67 11.61 -3.81
CA TYR A 264 29.40 11.46 -4.50
C TYR A 264 28.27 11.36 -3.48
N ARG A 265 27.10 11.88 -3.83
CA ARG A 265 25.95 11.91 -2.94
C ARG A 265 24.69 11.63 -3.72
N LEU A 266 23.91 10.68 -3.21
CA LEU A 266 22.56 10.37 -3.65
C LEU A 266 21.53 11.08 -2.77
N ARG A 267 20.54 11.69 -3.42
CA ARG A 267 19.42 12.45 -2.87
C ARG A 267 18.17 12.21 -3.72
N ASN A 268 17.07 12.88 -3.42
CA ASN A 268 15.94 12.93 -4.34
C ASN A 268 16.39 13.57 -5.67
N ARG A 269 15.63 13.34 -6.75
CA ARG A 269 15.95 13.83 -8.10
C ARG A 269 16.18 15.35 -8.16
N ASP A 270 15.46 16.11 -7.34
CA ASP A 270 15.58 17.58 -7.22
C ASP A 270 16.77 18.02 -6.33
N GLY A 271 17.56 17.08 -5.80
CA GLY A 271 18.67 17.30 -4.89
C GLY A 271 18.28 17.47 -3.41
N SER A 272 16.98 17.40 -3.08
CA SER A 272 16.49 17.51 -1.70
C SER A 272 16.81 16.26 -0.86
N LYS A 273 16.79 16.40 0.46
CA LYS A 273 16.99 15.28 1.40
C LYS A 273 15.87 14.26 1.24
N TRP A 274 16.19 12.98 1.42
CA TRP A 274 15.21 11.89 1.41
C TRP A 274 14.11 12.03 2.48
N ARG A 275 14.46 12.60 3.63
CA ARG A 275 13.57 12.79 4.79
C ARG A 275 12.84 11.53 5.25
N ASN A 276 13.50 10.37 5.19
CA ASN A 276 12.88 9.10 5.54
C ASN A 276 12.84 8.92 7.07
N ARG A 277 11.66 8.76 7.66
CA ARG A 277 11.44 8.68 9.12
C ARG A 277 11.04 7.30 9.63
N SER A 278 10.89 6.32 8.75
CA SER A 278 10.33 5.00 9.11
C SER A 278 11.25 3.82 8.75
N GLN A 279 12.25 4.02 7.88
CA GLN A 279 13.13 2.95 7.41
C GLN A 279 14.58 3.17 7.87
N PHE A 280 15.02 2.39 8.85
CA PHE A 280 16.34 2.52 9.49
C PHE A 280 17.29 1.36 9.22
N VAL A 281 16.92 0.45 8.32
CA VAL A 281 17.82 -0.57 7.79
C VAL A 281 18.26 -0.13 6.39
N VAL A 282 19.55 0.03 6.18
CA VAL A 282 20.10 0.32 4.85
C VAL A 282 20.63 -0.97 4.23
N GLN A 283 20.38 -1.15 2.94
CA GLN A 283 21.06 -2.15 2.13
C GLN A 283 21.59 -1.53 0.85
N TRP A 284 22.74 -2.00 0.39
CA TRP A 284 23.29 -1.64 -0.91
C TRP A 284 24.18 -2.78 -1.42
N ARG A 285 24.30 -2.88 -2.75
CA ARG A 285 25.29 -3.73 -3.41
C ARG A 285 26.43 -2.84 -3.88
N MET A 286 27.66 -3.28 -3.74
CA MET A 286 28.79 -2.58 -4.33
C MET A 286 29.94 -3.52 -4.72
N LYS A 287 30.74 -3.07 -5.67
CA LYS A 287 31.93 -3.74 -6.18
C LYS A 287 33.06 -2.73 -6.31
N THR A 288 34.22 -3.07 -5.76
CA THR A 288 35.45 -2.30 -5.86
C THR A 288 36.65 -3.13 -5.43
N ASP A 289 37.84 -2.79 -5.94
CA ASP A 289 39.15 -3.27 -5.51
C ASP A 289 40.00 -2.15 -4.86
N GLU A 290 39.39 -0.98 -4.62
CA GLU A 290 40.00 0.19 -3.98
C GLU A 290 39.40 0.49 -2.60
N ASP A 291 40.08 1.31 -1.79
CA ASP A 291 39.54 1.83 -0.54
C ASP A 291 38.34 2.76 -0.81
N PHE A 292 37.34 2.70 0.08
CA PHE A 292 36.11 3.48 -0.04
C PHE A 292 35.55 3.89 1.33
N LYS A 293 34.63 4.86 1.32
CA LYS A 293 33.82 5.23 2.48
C LYS A 293 32.39 5.46 2.07
N VAL A 294 31.47 4.74 2.67
CA VAL A 294 30.02 4.95 2.54
C VAL A 294 29.54 5.72 3.76
N TYR A 295 28.68 6.73 3.58
CA TYR A 295 28.08 7.50 4.67
C TYR A 295 26.57 7.53 4.53
N LEU A 296 25.87 7.37 5.66
CA LEU A 296 24.47 7.71 5.82
C LEU A 296 24.38 9.05 6.57
N ASP A 297 23.76 10.03 5.92
CA ASP A 297 23.38 11.30 6.55
C ASP A 297 22.11 11.08 7.36
N VAL A 298 22.19 11.23 8.68
CA VAL A 298 21.04 11.03 9.57
C VAL A 298 20.86 12.21 10.52
N GLU A 299 19.61 12.58 10.77
CA GLU A 299 19.23 13.44 11.89
C GLU A 299 18.89 12.57 13.10
N THR A 300 19.25 13.04 14.28
CA THR A 300 19.00 12.32 15.53
C THR A 300 18.44 13.26 16.57
N ASN A 301 17.85 12.70 17.63
CA ASN A 301 17.44 13.47 18.82
C ASN A 301 18.61 14.23 19.51
N SER A 302 19.86 13.97 19.10
CA SER A 302 21.08 14.65 19.58
C SER A 302 21.81 15.39 18.45
N GLY A 303 21.06 15.80 17.42
CA GLY A 303 21.52 16.50 16.22
C GLY A 303 22.16 15.60 15.17
N HIS A 304 22.46 16.17 14.01
CA HIS A 304 23.04 15.47 12.86
C HIS A 304 24.19 14.50 13.19
N ARG A 305 24.16 13.30 12.58
CA ARG A 305 25.26 12.32 12.54
C ARG A 305 25.55 11.84 11.12
N TYR A 306 26.76 11.32 10.94
CA TYR A 306 27.13 10.49 9.81
C TYR A 306 27.52 9.11 10.36
N ILE A 307 26.73 8.10 10.04
CA ILE A 307 27.12 6.70 10.24
C ILE A 307 27.86 6.30 8.97
N TYR A 308 29.10 5.85 9.10
CA TYR A 308 29.93 5.58 7.92
C TYR A 308 30.69 4.27 8.02
N TYR A 309 30.85 3.65 6.85
CA TYR A 309 31.37 2.32 6.66
C TYR A 309 32.59 2.35 5.75
N LYS A 310 33.56 1.47 5.99
CA LYS A 310 34.76 1.33 5.16
C LYS A 310 35.33 -0.10 5.25
N PRO A 311 36.27 -0.49 4.38
CA PRO A 311 36.84 -1.84 4.35
C PRO A 311 37.93 -2.04 5.43
N ASP A 312 37.55 -2.06 6.70
CA ASP A 312 38.43 -2.53 7.78
C ASP A 312 37.71 -3.46 8.76
N ASP A 313 38.50 -4.20 9.54
CA ASP A 313 38.01 -5.22 10.47
C ASP A 313 37.71 -4.65 11.88
N SER A 314 37.59 -3.32 12.02
CA SER A 314 37.50 -2.67 13.34
C SER A 314 36.51 -1.51 13.39
N ASN A 315 35.66 -1.49 14.40
CA ASN A 315 34.83 -0.33 14.70
C ASN A 315 35.68 0.79 15.34
N ARG A 316 35.40 2.04 14.98
CA ARG A 316 36.05 3.23 15.61
C ARG A 316 34.96 4.17 16.08
N LEU A 317 34.22 3.68 17.06
CA LEU A 317 32.99 4.24 17.58
C LEU A 317 33.24 5.64 18.17
N GLY A 318 33.06 6.68 17.36
CA GLY A 318 33.17 8.07 17.78
C GLY A 318 31.93 8.52 18.56
N ARG A 319 32.10 9.36 19.59
CA ARG A 319 30.99 9.96 20.36
C ARG A 319 30.50 11.31 19.83
N LYS A 320 30.87 11.67 18.60
CA LYS A 320 30.59 12.98 18.00
C LYS A 320 29.80 12.81 16.71
N LYS A 321 29.93 13.74 15.76
CA LYS A 321 29.22 13.75 14.49
C LYS A 321 29.43 12.49 13.62
N TYR A 322 30.54 11.78 13.76
CA TYR A 322 30.88 10.63 12.92
C TYR A 322 30.95 9.34 13.74
N VAL A 323 30.23 8.31 13.29
CA VAL A 323 30.20 6.96 13.86
C VAL A 323 30.71 5.98 12.81
N HIS A 324 31.75 5.23 13.14
CA HIS A 324 32.48 4.37 12.20
C HIS A 324 32.25 2.88 12.48
N HIS A 325 31.87 2.16 11.44
CA HIS A 325 31.75 0.71 11.41
C HIS A 325 32.60 0.08 10.30
N GLY A 326 33.31 -0.99 10.64
CA GLY A 326 34.08 -1.76 9.67
C GLY A 326 33.19 -2.73 8.89
N LEU A 327 33.42 -2.87 7.58
CA LEU A 327 32.78 -3.88 6.74
C LEU A 327 33.64 -5.14 6.55
N GLY A 328 34.86 -5.14 7.08
CA GLY A 328 35.87 -6.15 6.87
C GLY A 328 36.85 -5.77 5.76
N SER A 329 38.12 -6.13 5.91
CA SER A 329 39.16 -5.82 4.91
C SER A 329 39.04 -6.63 3.61
N HIS A 330 38.23 -7.69 3.62
CA HIS A 330 38.03 -8.59 2.48
C HIS A 330 37.09 -8.04 1.40
N VAL A 331 36.39 -6.92 1.65
CA VAL A 331 35.34 -6.44 0.74
C VAL A 331 35.84 -5.60 -0.44
N THR A 332 37.16 -5.40 -0.53
CA THR A 332 37.82 -4.75 -1.68
C THR A 332 38.49 -5.78 -2.59
N ASP A 333 37.83 -6.91 -2.84
CA ASP A 333 38.35 -8.03 -3.64
C ASP A 333 37.96 -7.94 -5.13
N GLY A 334 37.39 -6.81 -5.56
CA GLY A 334 36.90 -6.61 -6.93
C GLY A 334 35.61 -7.35 -7.25
N LYS A 335 34.93 -7.96 -6.28
CA LYS A 335 33.65 -8.65 -6.46
C LYS A 335 32.49 -7.85 -5.90
N TRP A 336 31.27 -8.26 -6.28
CA TRP A 336 30.04 -7.72 -5.71
C TRP A 336 29.83 -8.24 -4.29
N HIS A 337 29.60 -7.31 -3.38
CA HIS A 337 29.17 -7.57 -2.00
C HIS A 337 27.83 -6.88 -1.75
N THR A 338 26.98 -7.53 -0.96
CA THR A 338 25.73 -6.92 -0.46
C THR A 338 25.90 -6.61 1.01
N PHE A 339 25.69 -5.35 1.37
CA PHE A 339 25.76 -4.88 2.75
C PHE A 339 24.37 -4.59 3.25
N THR A 340 24.05 -5.07 4.44
CA THR A 340 22.80 -4.73 5.13
C THR A 340 23.15 -4.31 6.55
N ARG A 341 22.71 -3.12 6.97
CA ARG A 341 23.04 -2.55 8.27
C ARG A 341 21.81 -1.95 8.93
N CYS A 342 21.60 -2.29 10.20
CA CYS A 342 20.62 -1.60 11.04
C CYS A 342 21.28 -0.34 11.62
N LEU A 343 20.84 0.83 11.15
CA LEU A 343 21.47 2.10 11.51
C LEU A 343 21.29 2.42 13.00
N ASN A 344 20.15 2.06 13.59
CA ASN A 344 19.91 2.24 15.02
C ASN A 344 20.84 1.37 15.86
N ALA A 345 21.04 0.10 15.48
CA ALA A 345 21.99 -0.79 16.16
C ALA A 345 23.42 -0.21 16.08
N ASP A 346 23.84 0.18 14.89
CA ASP A 346 25.17 0.75 14.62
C ASP A 346 25.39 2.06 15.39
N LEU A 347 24.38 2.92 15.48
CA LEU A 347 24.48 4.15 16.25
C LEU A 347 24.53 3.86 17.75
N SER A 348 23.70 2.94 18.23
CA SER A 348 23.60 2.59 19.66
C SER A 348 24.89 2.01 20.22
N GLU A 349 25.68 1.29 19.41
CA GLU A 349 27.00 0.76 19.82
C GLU A 349 27.96 1.89 20.19
N ALA A 350 27.91 3.01 19.44
CA ALA A 350 28.77 4.16 19.68
C ALA A 350 28.19 5.19 20.66
N GLN A 351 26.88 5.39 20.61
CA GLN A 351 26.14 6.44 21.33
C GLN A 351 24.81 5.89 21.86
N PRO A 352 24.84 5.08 22.95
CA PRO A 352 23.61 4.56 23.56
C PRO A 352 22.63 5.68 23.92
N GLY A 353 21.34 5.48 23.62
CA GLY A 353 20.26 6.46 23.86
C GLY A 353 20.08 7.52 22.77
N VAL A 354 21.02 7.65 21.82
CA VAL A 354 20.84 8.51 20.64
C VAL A 354 20.04 7.77 19.59
N ARG A 355 19.01 8.44 19.03
CA ARG A 355 18.01 7.83 18.13
C ARG A 355 17.94 8.54 16.82
N ILE A 356 17.85 7.77 15.74
CA ILE A 356 17.67 8.31 14.41
C ILE A 356 16.22 8.75 14.25
N GLU A 357 16.01 9.99 13.86
CA GLU A 357 14.69 10.55 13.57
C GLU A 357 14.43 10.64 12.07
N GLU A 358 15.51 10.70 11.26
CA GLU A 358 15.42 10.91 9.82
C GLU A 358 16.69 10.41 9.12
N VAL A 359 16.55 9.60 8.06
CA VAL A 359 17.62 9.27 7.11
C VAL A 359 17.50 10.19 5.89
N ASN A 360 18.55 10.95 5.64
CA ASN A 360 18.53 12.08 4.73
C ASN A 360 19.16 11.80 3.36
N GLY A 361 20.09 10.87 3.28
CA GLY A 361 20.81 10.56 2.05
C GLY A 361 21.99 9.62 2.24
N PHE A 362 22.53 9.18 1.11
CA PHE A 362 23.65 8.24 1.02
C PHE A 362 24.81 8.90 0.28
N LEU A 363 26.03 8.76 0.80
CA LEU A 363 27.22 9.35 0.19
C LEU A 363 28.31 8.30 0.06
N ILE A 364 29.10 8.41 -1.00
CA ILE A 364 30.24 7.54 -1.25
C ILE A 364 31.47 8.41 -1.50
N ARG A 365 32.61 8.00 -0.95
CA ARG A 365 33.94 8.43 -1.41
C ARG A 365 34.71 7.19 -1.85
N GLY A 366 35.21 7.15 -3.07
CA GLY A 366 35.87 5.97 -3.63
C GLY A 366 35.47 5.74 -5.09
N ASN A 367 36.27 4.93 -5.78
CA ASN A 367 35.92 4.40 -7.10
C ASN A 367 35.14 3.11 -6.88
N VAL A 368 33.86 3.10 -7.23
CA VAL A 368 32.98 1.95 -6.98
C VAL A 368 31.97 1.78 -8.11
N ARG A 369 31.52 0.54 -8.31
CA ARG A 369 30.19 0.28 -8.86
C ARG A 369 29.24 0.03 -7.70
N VAL A 370 28.09 0.66 -7.74
CA VAL A 370 27.07 0.56 -6.70
C VAL A 370 25.72 0.34 -7.34
N ASP A 371 24.89 -0.41 -6.63
CA ASP A 371 23.57 -0.77 -7.08
C ASP A 371 22.66 -1.07 -5.87
N ASP A 372 21.35 -1.07 -6.08
CA ASP A 372 20.35 -1.60 -5.16
C ASP A 372 20.35 -0.89 -3.78
N ILE A 373 20.64 0.42 -3.78
CA ILE A 373 20.67 1.26 -2.57
C ILE A 373 19.23 1.46 -2.11
N ARG A 374 18.93 0.86 -0.96
CA ARG A 374 17.57 0.83 -0.39
C ARG A 374 17.57 1.11 1.10
N LEU A 375 16.46 1.66 1.57
CA LEU A 375 16.10 1.65 2.99
C LEU A 375 14.95 0.66 3.20
N MET A 376 14.94 -0.01 4.35
CA MET A 376 13.96 -0.98 4.79
C MET A 376 13.58 -0.71 6.24
N THR A 377 12.38 -1.10 6.66
CA THR A 377 11.97 -1.01 8.07
C THR A 377 12.72 -2.02 8.93
N HIS A 378 12.94 -3.24 8.41
CA HIS A 378 13.57 -4.35 9.13
C HIS A 378 14.66 -5.02 8.29
N LEU A 379 15.50 -5.84 8.93
CA LEU A 379 16.52 -6.60 8.23
C LEU A 379 15.83 -7.66 7.34
N PRO A 380 16.32 -7.91 6.11
CA PRO A 380 15.77 -8.95 5.26
C PRO A 380 15.84 -10.31 5.96
N GLY A 381 14.74 -11.07 5.92
CA GLY A 381 14.65 -12.34 6.62
C GLY A 381 14.49 -12.20 8.13
N GLU A 382 14.11 -11.02 8.66
CA GLU A 382 13.55 -10.85 10.01
C GLU A 382 12.03 -10.66 9.93
N THR A 383 11.31 -11.21 10.92
CA THR A 383 9.89 -10.96 11.15
C THR A 383 9.74 -10.43 12.56
N VAL A 384 9.36 -9.16 12.66
CA VAL A 384 9.12 -8.46 13.92
C VAL A 384 7.70 -8.76 14.38
N TYR A 385 7.57 -9.32 15.57
CA TYR A 385 6.29 -9.60 16.20
C TYR A 385 5.85 -8.47 17.12
N GLU A 386 6.83 -7.81 17.77
CA GLU A 386 6.61 -6.69 18.67
C GLU A 386 7.85 -5.79 18.74
N ASP A 387 7.68 -4.50 18.48
CA ASP A 387 8.68 -3.43 18.70
C ASP A 387 8.11 -2.23 19.47
N ALA A 388 6.86 -2.32 19.92
CA ALA A 388 6.08 -1.33 20.66
C ALA A 388 5.93 0.06 20.00
N GLU A 389 6.57 0.34 18.87
CA GLU A 389 6.60 1.69 18.31
C GLU A 389 5.24 2.14 17.76
N ASP A 390 4.37 1.17 17.41
CA ASP A 390 3.00 1.40 16.95
C ASP A 390 2.03 1.87 18.05
N GLY A 391 2.45 1.84 19.32
CA GLY A 391 1.62 2.25 20.45
C GLY A 391 0.51 1.26 20.82
N LYS A 392 0.44 0.09 20.17
CA LYS A 392 -0.61 -0.91 20.37
C LYS A 392 -0.14 -2.01 21.32
N ILE A 393 -1.14 -2.79 21.75
CA ILE A 393 -0.97 -4.01 22.57
C ILE A 393 -1.85 -5.15 22.05
N ASN A 394 -2.43 -5.00 20.85
CA ASN A 394 -3.46 -5.88 20.26
C ASN A 394 -2.98 -7.34 20.09
N ARG A 395 -1.67 -7.56 19.96
CA ARG A 395 -1.05 -8.89 19.85
C ARG A 395 -0.77 -9.55 21.21
N TRP A 396 -0.87 -8.80 22.30
CA TRP A 396 -0.65 -9.31 23.65
C TRP A 396 -1.94 -9.75 24.31
N HIS A 397 -1.87 -10.87 25.02
CA HIS A 397 -2.98 -11.39 25.80
C HIS A 397 -2.49 -11.84 27.17
N ILE A 398 -3.30 -11.61 28.19
CA ILE A 398 -3.12 -12.22 29.51
C ILE A 398 -3.76 -13.60 29.46
N TYR A 399 -2.96 -14.65 29.45
CA TYR A 399 -3.47 -16.02 29.46
C TYR A 399 -3.59 -16.59 30.89
N ASP A 400 -2.92 -15.97 31.87
CA ASP A 400 -3.00 -16.34 33.29
C ASP A 400 -3.03 -15.08 34.17
N ASP A 401 -4.20 -14.78 34.73
CA ASP A 401 -4.49 -13.66 35.62
C ASP A 401 -4.77 -14.15 37.05
N ASP A 402 -4.12 -15.23 37.52
CA ASP A 402 -4.23 -15.70 38.90
C ASP A 402 -2.90 -15.50 39.66
N PRO A 403 -2.86 -14.64 40.70
CA PRO A 403 -3.94 -13.79 41.20
C PRO A 403 -4.27 -12.61 40.26
N PRO A 404 -5.49 -12.04 40.36
CA PRO A 404 -5.97 -11.02 39.43
C PRO A 404 -5.21 -9.71 39.58
N GLY A 405 -5.01 -9.03 38.45
CA GLY A 405 -4.39 -7.70 38.38
C GLY A 405 -3.28 -7.57 37.34
N ALA A 406 -3.15 -8.53 36.43
CA ALA A 406 -2.22 -8.44 35.32
C ALA A 406 -2.63 -7.30 34.36
N MET A 407 -1.66 -6.50 33.92
CA MET A 407 -1.84 -5.44 32.94
C MET A 407 -0.75 -5.50 31.87
N ILE A 408 -1.11 -5.04 30.68
CA ILE A 408 -0.21 -4.83 29.54
C ILE A 408 -0.37 -3.38 29.12
N GLU A 409 0.72 -2.63 29.08
CA GLU A 409 0.71 -1.24 28.65
C GLU A 409 1.82 -0.99 27.63
N ASN A 410 1.55 -0.14 26.65
CA ASN A 410 2.58 0.41 25.78
C ASN A 410 3.03 1.74 26.36
N VAL A 411 4.29 1.82 26.81
CA VAL A 411 4.83 2.96 27.56
C VAL A 411 6.11 3.48 26.92
N TYR A 412 6.37 4.78 27.00
CA TYR A 412 7.63 5.34 26.56
C TYR A 412 8.70 5.18 27.65
N ASP A 413 9.73 4.38 27.39
CA ASP A 413 10.88 4.23 28.29
C ASP A 413 11.89 5.32 27.98
N GLU A 414 12.12 6.28 28.88
CA GLU A 414 13.06 7.39 28.65
C GLU A 414 14.53 6.93 28.56
N ALA A 415 14.89 5.84 29.25
CA ALA A 415 16.27 5.37 29.34
C ALA A 415 16.71 4.73 28.02
N LEU A 416 15.77 4.05 27.36
CA LEU A 416 15.90 3.75 25.96
C LEU A 416 15.70 5.03 25.16
N GLY A 417 14.57 5.68 25.30
CA GLY A 417 13.96 6.72 24.46
C GLY A 417 13.00 6.15 23.39
N SER A 418 12.41 4.99 23.63
CA SER A 418 11.50 4.29 22.71
C SER A 418 10.30 3.76 23.46
N ARG A 419 9.25 3.43 22.72
CA ARG A 419 8.11 2.72 23.31
C ARG A 419 8.51 1.29 23.61
N VAL A 420 7.93 0.74 24.66
CA VAL A 420 8.14 -0.64 25.10
C VAL A 420 6.84 -1.20 25.64
N ILE A 421 6.74 -2.53 25.69
CA ILE A 421 5.61 -3.19 26.35
C ILE A 421 5.97 -3.42 27.82
N GLU A 422 5.19 -2.81 28.70
CA GLU A 422 5.22 -3.02 30.14
C GLU A 422 4.19 -4.08 30.54
N LEU A 423 4.67 -5.14 31.15
CA LEU A 423 3.89 -6.23 31.72
C LEU A 423 3.94 -6.10 33.23
N SER A 424 2.80 -6.00 33.91
CA SER A 424 2.75 -5.83 35.35
C SER A 424 1.70 -6.72 36.00
N GLY A 425 1.97 -7.20 37.21
CA GLY A 425 1.11 -8.12 37.95
C GLY A 425 1.79 -8.66 39.22
N SER A 426 1.40 -9.87 39.61
CA SER A 426 1.90 -10.63 40.77
C SER A 426 3.06 -11.56 40.40
N GLU A 427 4.14 -10.95 39.93
CA GLU A 427 5.37 -11.60 39.50
C GLU A 427 5.14 -12.74 38.48
N ARG A 428 5.81 -13.89 38.63
CA ARG A 428 5.68 -15.07 37.74
C ARG A 428 4.32 -15.78 37.81
N SER A 429 3.44 -15.35 38.70
CA SER A 429 2.10 -15.94 38.78
C SER A 429 1.27 -15.55 37.56
N ASN A 430 1.43 -14.32 37.07
CA ASN A 430 0.76 -13.87 35.86
C ASN A 430 1.53 -14.21 34.59
N GLY A 431 0.76 -14.40 33.51
CA GLY A 431 1.23 -14.91 32.25
C GLY A 431 0.69 -14.13 31.07
N TYR A 432 1.60 -13.79 30.16
CA TYR A 432 1.34 -13.00 28.96
C TYR A 432 1.81 -13.76 27.73
N SER A 433 1.03 -13.70 26.65
CA SER A 433 1.32 -14.34 25.38
C SER A 433 1.31 -13.31 24.25
N LEU A 434 2.29 -13.38 23.37
CA LEU A 434 2.34 -12.61 22.14
C LEU A 434 1.94 -13.50 20.95
N ARG A 435 0.93 -13.07 20.20
CA ARG A 435 0.27 -13.82 19.11
C ARG A 435 0.05 -12.95 17.87
N ASN A 436 -0.55 -13.49 16.82
CA ASN A 436 -1.06 -12.66 15.72
C ASN A 436 -2.21 -11.78 16.22
N GLU A 437 -2.54 -10.70 15.50
CA GLU A 437 -3.61 -9.76 15.90
C GLU A 437 -4.99 -10.40 16.00
N ASP A 438 -5.23 -11.49 15.27
CA ASP A 438 -6.45 -12.28 15.34
C ASP A 438 -6.45 -13.30 16.50
N GLY A 439 -5.41 -13.30 17.35
CA GLY A 439 -5.20 -14.22 18.46
C GLY A 439 -4.67 -15.61 18.06
N THR A 440 -4.37 -15.83 16.77
CA THR A 440 -3.80 -17.10 16.29
C THR A 440 -2.30 -17.20 16.53
N LYS A 441 -1.77 -18.42 16.48
CA LYS A 441 -0.32 -18.69 16.58
C LYS A 441 0.41 -18.20 15.34
N TRP A 442 1.67 -17.81 15.51
CA TRP A 442 2.53 -17.29 14.45
C TRP A 442 2.76 -18.25 13.28
N ARG A 443 2.88 -19.55 13.57
CA ARG A 443 3.15 -20.62 12.56
C ARG A 443 4.34 -20.32 11.65
N ASN A 444 5.40 -19.74 12.20
CA ASN A 444 6.58 -19.36 11.42
C ASN A 444 7.42 -20.60 11.10
N SER A 445 7.52 -20.97 9.82
CA SER A 445 8.21 -22.19 9.38
C SER A 445 9.58 -21.96 8.73
N THR A 446 10.05 -20.72 8.69
CA THR A 446 11.26 -20.34 7.94
C THR A 446 12.35 -19.74 8.80
N GLN A 447 12.02 -19.22 9.98
CA GLN A 447 12.92 -18.47 10.86
C GLN A 447 12.98 -19.14 12.24
N PHE A 448 14.18 -19.55 12.67
CA PHE A 448 14.39 -20.34 13.89
C PHE A 448 15.36 -19.72 14.88
N THR A 449 15.81 -18.49 14.62
CA THR A 449 16.55 -17.69 15.58
C THR A 449 15.61 -16.67 16.17
N ILE A 450 15.34 -16.74 17.47
CA ILE A 450 14.53 -15.74 18.16
C ILE A 450 15.42 -14.71 18.83
N GLU A 451 15.06 -13.45 18.70
CA GLU A 451 15.68 -12.33 19.40
C GLU A 451 14.60 -11.54 20.14
N TRP A 452 14.93 -11.10 21.34
CA TRP A 452 14.10 -10.18 22.10
C TRP A 452 14.96 -9.32 22.99
N ARG A 453 14.41 -8.17 23.37
CA ARG A 453 14.99 -7.28 24.36
C ARG A 453 14.10 -7.24 25.59
N MET A 454 14.69 -7.20 26.78
CA MET A 454 13.92 -7.12 28.02
C MET A 454 14.66 -6.40 29.14
N SER A 455 13.90 -5.87 30.09
CA SER A 455 14.37 -5.30 31.35
C SER A 455 13.48 -5.76 32.50
N TYR A 456 14.03 -6.60 33.38
CA TYR A 456 13.32 -7.19 34.51
C TYR A 456 14.13 -6.98 35.79
N SER A 457 13.45 -6.63 36.88
CA SER A 457 14.03 -6.50 38.23
C SER A 457 13.64 -7.64 39.16
N GLU A 458 12.89 -8.60 38.65
CA GLU A 458 12.37 -9.77 39.35
C GLU A 458 12.52 -11.03 38.51
N ARG A 459 12.19 -12.19 39.10
CA ARG A 459 12.25 -13.46 38.38
C ARG A 459 11.20 -13.47 37.27
N PHE A 460 11.62 -13.95 36.10
CA PHE A 460 10.74 -14.17 34.97
C PHE A 460 10.89 -15.59 34.43
N THR A 461 9.99 -15.96 33.54
CA THR A 461 10.12 -17.18 32.73
C THR A 461 9.56 -16.90 31.35
N ILE A 462 10.42 -16.92 30.35
CA ILE A 462 10.01 -16.86 28.95
C ILE A 462 9.86 -18.28 28.45
N TYR A 463 8.87 -18.54 27.61
CA TYR A 463 8.84 -19.77 26.86
C TYR A 463 8.35 -19.62 25.44
N VAL A 464 8.99 -20.41 24.57
CA VAL A 464 8.78 -20.40 23.12
C VAL A 464 8.27 -21.77 22.71
N ASP A 465 7.10 -21.77 22.10
CA ASP A 465 6.41 -22.98 21.66
C ASP A 465 6.82 -23.31 20.23
N VAL A 466 7.26 -24.55 20.00
CA VAL A 466 7.65 -25.02 18.67
C VAL A 466 7.00 -26.35 18.33
N GLU A 467 6.68 -26.55 17.06
CA GLU A 467 6.44 -27.88 16.51
C GLU A 467 7.73 -28.43 15.90
N THR A 468 7.96 -29.72 16.09
CA THR A 468 9.17 -30.40 15.59
C THR A 468 8.82 -31.69 14.87
N THR A 469 9.77 -32.29 14.17
CA THR A 469 9.63 -33.62 13.56
C THR A 469 9.33 -34.73 14.57
N ALA A 470 9.52 -34.48 15.87
CA ALA A 470 9.18 -35.39 16.96
C ALA A 470 7.98 -34.90 17.79
N GLY A 471 7.23 -33.90 17.30
CA GLY A 471 6.08 -33.25 17.93
C GLY A 471 6.41 -31.98 18.73
N TYR A 472 5.43 -31.45 19.44
CA TYR A 472 5.53 -30.23 20.25
C TYR A 472 6.68 -30.23 21.26
N ARG A 473 7.45 -29.13 21.30
CA ARG A 473 8.51 -28.79 22.29
C ARG A 473 8.31 -27.38 22.80
N GLN A 474 8.77 -27.14 24.02
CA GLN A 474 8.73 -25.83 24.65
C GLN A 474 10.13 -25.47 25.17
N PHE A 475 10.65 -24.33 24.74
CA PHE A 475 11.90 -23.77 25.28
C PHE A 475 11.56 -22.87 26.44
N TYR A 476 12.25 -23.01 27.57
CA TYR A 476 12.14 -22.13 28.72
C TYR A 476 13.43 -21.34 28.87
N TYR A 477 13.31 -20.04 29.05
CA TYR A 477 14.43 -19.17 29.37
C TYR A 477 14.14 -18.45 30.69
N SER A 478 15.08 -18.55 31.65
CA SER A 478 14.89 -17.97 32.98
C SER A 478 16.19 -17.44 33.57
N ALA A 479 16.08 -16.62 34.61
CA ALA A 479 17.20 -15.97 35.29
C ALA A 479 17.96 -16.94 36.23
N VAL A 480 18.53 -18.00 35.68
CA VAL A 480 19.40 -18.96 36.38
C VAL A 480 20.72 -19.14 35.60
N ASP A 481 21.78 -19.57 36.29
CA ASP A 481 23.12 -19.73 35.71
C ASP A 481 23.41 -21.16 35.19
N TYR A 482 22.36 -21.97 35.01
CA TYR A 482 22.48 -23.35 34.56
C TYR A 482 21.35 -23.74 33.59
N ASP A 483 21.62 -24.72 32.75
CA ASP A 483 20.61 -25.35 31.90
C ASP A 483 20.05 -26.60 32.61
N ASP A 484 18.75 -26.86 32.46
CA ASP A 484 18.07 -28.07 32.93
C ASP A 484 17.38 -28.74 31.74
N LEU A 485 18.09 -29.73 31.17
CA LEU A 485 17.74 -30.37 29.90
C LEU A 485 17.34 -31.84 30.09
N GLU A 486 16.89 -32.22 31.30
CA GLU A 486 16.48 -33.59 31.60
C GLU A 486 15.14 -33.97 30.94
N ASP A 487 14.28 -32.98 30.65
CA ASP A 487 12.97 -33.18 30.03
C ASP A 487 13.05 -33.11 28.50
N GLN A 488 12.52 -34.14 27.83
CA GLN A 488 12.52 -34.29 26.37
C GLN A 488 11.52 -33.38 25.63
N LYS A 489 10.53 -32.82 26.34
CA LYS A 489 9.53 -31.90 25.77
C LYS A 489 9.72 -30.46 26.24
N VAL A 490 10.39 -30.26 27.38
CA VAL A 490 10.62 -28.94 27.96
C VAL A 490 12.12 -28.69 28.15
N LEU A 491 12.69 -27.84 27.31
CA LEU A 491 14.12 -27.55 27.31
C LEU A 491 14.38 -26.25 28.09
N ARG A 492 14.98 -26.32 29.28
CA ARG A 492 15.19 -25.15 30.14
C ARG A 492 16.62 -24.64 30.03
N TYR A 493 16.76 -23.38 29.62
CA TYR A 493 18.02 -22.67 29.48
C TYR A 493 18.14 -21.52 30.47
N GLY A 494 19.32 -21.38 31.06
CA GLY A 494 19.68 -20.27 31.91
C GLY A 494 20.12 -19.04 31.11
N LEU A 495 19.54 -17.88 31.40
CA LEU A 495 19.99 -16.58 30.87
C LEU A 495 20.98 -15.87 31.80
N GLY A 496 21.24 -16.44 32.97
CA GLY A 496 22.07 -15.89 34.02
C GLY A 496 21.26 -15.22 35.12
N SER A 497 21.63 -15.45 36.38
CA SER A 497 20.94 -14.89 37.54
C SER A 497 21.10 -13.37 37.64
N GLY A 498 22.15 -12.80 37.05
CA GLY A 498 22.37 -11.35 36.96
C GLY A 498 21.44 -10.61 35.99
N THR A 499 20.46 -11.29 35.37
CA THR A 499 19.52 -10.68 34.41
C THR A 499 18.35 -9.93 35.05
N ILE A 500 18.17 -10.09 36.38
CA ILE A 500 17.08 -9.47 37.16
C ILE A 500 17.48 -8.13 37.81
N ASP A 501 18.41 -7.40 37.21
CA ASP A 501 18.96 -6.14 37.77
C ASP A 501 18.26 -4.87 37.22
N GLY A 502 17.15 -5.02 36.48
CA GLY A 502 16.41 -3.93 35.89
C GLY A 502 17.13 -3.23 34.72
N ARG A 503 18.18 -3.84 34.16
CA ARG A 503 18.87 -3.32 32.98
C ARG A 503 18.39 -4.01 31.71
N TRP A 504 18.20 -3.21 30.68
CA TRP A 504 17.93 -3.68 29.32
C TRP A 504 19.03 -4.59 28.79
N ARG A 505 18.64 -5.77 28.31
CA ARG A 505 19.50 -6.73 27.62
C ARG A 505 18.79 -7.27 26.38
N THR A 506 19.57 -7.55 25.35
CA THR A 506 19.12 -8.29 24.17
C THR A 506 19.57 -9.74 24.29
N PHE A 507 18.65 -10.65 24.01
CA PHE A 507 18.91 -12.09 23.96
C PHE A 507 18.62 -12.60 22.57
N THR A 508 19.55 -13.39 22.03
CA THR A 508 19.40 -14.04 20.72
C THR A 508 19.64 -15.53 20.91
N ARG A 509 18.66 -16.36 20.54
CA ARG A 509 18.70 -17.82 20.68
C ARG A 509 18.40 -18.49 19.35
N ASN A 510 19.32 -19.33 18.90
CA ASN A 510 19.08 -20.24 17.79
C ASN A 510 18.35 -21.48 18.34
N LEU A 511 17.03 -21.52 18.18
CA LEU A 511 16.17 -22.57 18.73
C LEU A 511 16.55 -23.95 18.19
N GLN A 512 16.94 -24.02 16.90
CA GLN A 512 17.35 -25.29 16.28
C GLN A 512 18.67 -25.79 16.86
N ALA A 513 19.63 -24.90 17.13
CA ALA A 513 20.91 -25.26 17.74
C ALA A 513 20.73 -25.62 19.23
N ASP A 514 19.82 -24.96 19.93
CA ASP A 514 19.44 -25.33 21.30
C ASP A 514 18.81 -26.73 21.31
N LEU A 515 17.83 -27.00 20.44
CA LEU A 515 17.21 -28.32 20.30
C LEU A 515 18.24 -29.43 20.04
N GLU A 516 19.19 -29.18 19.13
CA GLU A 516 20.19 -30.17 18.72
C GLU A 516 21.11 -30.61 19.87
N LYS A 517 21.27 -29.78 20.92
CA LYS A 517 22.03 -30.17 22.14
C LYS A 517 21.34 -31.30 22.93
N VAL A 518 20.01 -31.37 22.86
CA VAL A 518 19.19 -32.30 23.66
C VAL A 518 18.69 -33.45 22.80
N GLN A 519 18.26 -33.15 21.57
CA GLN A 519 17.65 -34.10 20.64
C GLN A 519 18.29 -33.98 19.25
N PRO A 520 19.50 -34.54 19.06
CA PRO A 520 20.17 -34.54 17.76
C PRO A 520 19.28 -35.12 16.65
N GLY A 521 19.25 -34.45 15.50
CA GLY A 521 18.46 -34.86 14.34
C GLY A 521 16.98 -34.45 14.36
N VAL A 522 16.43 -33.99 15.49
CA VAL A 522 15.07 -33.43 15.53
C VAL A 522 15.08 -32.03 14.94
N LYS A 523 14.15 -31.75 14.01
CA LYS A 523 14.06 -30.46 13.31
C LYS A 523 12.83 -29.68 13.72
N ILE A 524 13.00 -28.38 13.92
CA ILE A 524 11.89 -27.46 14.12
C ILE A 524 11.17 -27.30 12.78
N LEU A 525 9.86 -27.41 12.83
CA LEU A 525 8.96 -27.23 11.70
C LEU A 525 8.31 -25.84 11.77
N GLU A 526 7.89 -25.41 12.96
CA GLU A 526 7.21 -24.13 13.17
C GLU A 526 7.58 -23.54 14.54
N VAL A 527 7.77 -22.23 14.61
CA VAL A 527 7.76 -21.43 15.85
C VAL A 527 6.39 -20.78 15.97
N ASN A 528 5.73 -20.99 17.10
CA ASN A 528 4.29 -20.73 17.22
C ASN A 528 3.95 -19.53 18.09
N GLU A 529 4.67 -19.32 19.17
CA GLU A 529 4.26 -18.37 20.20
C GLU A 529 5.44 -18.01 21.10
N PHE A 530 5.44 -16.76 21.57
CA PHE A 530 6.32 -16.28 22.62
C PHE A 530 5.48 -15.89 23.83
N ASN A 531 5.83 -16.46 24.97
CA ASN A 531 5.13 -16.22 26.21
C ASN A 531 6.10 -15.80 27.29
N ILE A 532 5.58 -15.07 28.27
CA ILE A 532 6.36 -14.61 29.41
C ILE A 532 5.51 -14.66 30.67
N ARG A 533 6.17 -15.03 31.78
CA ARG A 533 5.68 -14.87 33.14
C ARG A 533 6.61 -13.93 33.88
N GLY A 534 6.05 -13.05 34.70
CA GLY A 534 6.79 -12.00 35.41
C GLY A 534 6.35 -10.60 35.02
N SER A 535 6.73 -9.63 35.84
CA SER A 535 6.53 -8.20 35.63
C SER A 535 7.84 -7.53 35.20
N GLY A 536 7.77 -6.75 34.13
CA GLY A 536 8.92 -6.06 33.55
C GLY A 536 8.61 -5.52 32.17
N ARG A 537 9.64 -5.14 31.43
CA ARG A 537 9.51 -4.54 30.10
C ARG A 537 10.13 -5.42 29.03
N VAL A 538 9.49 -5.48 27.87
CA VAL A 538 9.95 -6.20 26.69
C VAL A 538 9.84 -5.34 25.44
N ASP A 539 10.71 -5.62 24.47
CA ASP A 539 10.84 -4.86 23.23
C ASP A 539 11.58 -5.71 22.17
N ASP A 540 11.54 -5.33 20.90
CA ASP A 540 12.28 -5.93 19.77
C ASP A 540 12.13 -7.48 19.64
N ILE A 541 10.93 -8.04 19.86
CA ILE A 541 10.66 -9.47 19.74
C ILE A 541 10.52 -9.86 18.26
N LYS A 542 11.44 -10.69 17.77
CA LYS A 542 11.49 -11.07 16.35
C LYS A 542 12.07 -12.46 16.11
N LEU A 543 11.67 -13.04 14.99
CA LEU A 543 12.32 -14.22 14.41
C LEU A 543 13.22 -13.83 13.25
N LYS A 544 14.36 -14.50 13.13
CA LYS A 544 15.36 -14.29 12.09
C LYS A 544 15.63 -15.58 11.33
N GLY A 545 15.92 -15.42 10.04
CA GLY A 545 16.43 -16.47 9.17
C GLY A 545 17.79 -16.98 9.65
N LYS A 546 18.29 -17.99 8.94
CA LYS A 546 19.64 -18.52 9.19
C LYS A 546 20.75 -17.54 8.81
#